data_AF-A0A2M7RII6-F1
#
_entry.id   AF-A0A2M7RII6-F1
#
_cell.length_a   1.000
_cell.length_b   1.000
_cell.length_c   1.000
_cell.angle_alpha   90.00
_cell.angle_beta   90.00
_cell.angle_gamma   90.00
#
_symmetry.space_group_name_H-M   'P 1'
#
loop_
_entity.id
_entity.type
_entity.pdbx_description
1 polymer ?
#
loop_
_entity_poly.entity_id
_entity_poly.type
_entity_poly.pdbx_seq_one_letter_code
_entity_poly.pdbx_strand_id
1 'polypeptide(L)'
;LKPGKVIGWLIGDQWVKRKFTPVGLKIYQMLVDNVKFEPIDLICVTRRNQSSNTRIWHYRAQKFNFFLRGFKYLILAKKPDGNNNSKIATKVRWQRYK
;
A
#
# COMPACT_ATOMS: atom_id res chain seq x y z
N LEU A 1 -6.20 -18.71 0.98
CA LEU A 1 -5.49 -18.60 2.28
C LEU A 1 -6.23 -19.40 3.34
N LYS A 2 -5.53 -20.11 4.24
CA LYS A 2 -6.16 -20.72 5.43
C LYS A 2 -6.68 -19.60 6.37
N PRO A 3 -7.76 -19.82 7.14
CA PRO A 3 -8.22 -18.86 8.15
C PRO A 3 -7.06 -18.45 9.07
N GLY A 4 -7.01 -17.18 9.44
CA GLY A 4 -6.00 -16.64 10.36
C GLY A 4 -4.65 -16.30 9.74
N LYS A 5 -4.41 -16.69 8.50
CA LYS A 5 -3.13 -16.42 7.83
C LYS A 5 -3.10 -15.02 7.24
N VAL A 6 -1.88 -14.51 7.08
CA VAL A 6 -1.60 -13.17 6.56
C VAL A 6 -1.10 -13.28 5.13
N ILE A 7 -1.56 -12.36 4.28
CA ILE A 7 -1.00 -12.11 2.95
C ILE A 7 -0.18 -10.83 2.97
N GLY A 8 1.00 -10.88 2.38
CA GLY A 8 1.81 -9.70 2.07
C GLY A 8 1.86 -9.49 0.57
N TRP A 9 1.37 -8.34 0.10
CA TRP A 9 1.31 -8.01 -1.31
C TRP A 9 2.16 -6.78 -1.62
N LEU A 10 3.30 -6.98 -2.30
CA LEU A 10 4.19 -5.90 -2.73
C LEU A 10 3.80 -5.42 -4.13
N ILE A 11 3.27 -4.20 -4.24
CA ILE A 11 2.84 -3.61 -5.51
C ILE A 11 3.16 -2.13 -5.62
N GLY A 12 3.49 -1.67 -6.83
CA GLY A 12 3.62 -0.24 -7.12
C GLY A 12 2.54 0.18 -8.09
N ASP A 13 2.06 1.43 -7.98
CA ASP A 13 1.15 1.90 -9.01
C ASP A 13 1.85 2.17 -10.33
N GLN A 14 1.05 2.15 -11.39
CA GLN A 14 1.52 2.07 -12.76
C GLN A 14 1.01 3.26 -13.57
N TRP A 15 1.75 3.57 -14.63
CA TRP A 15 1.35 4.51 -15.65
C TRP A 15 0.95 3.72 -16.89
N VAL A 16 -0.34 3.61 -17.14
CA VAL A 16 -0.90 2.79 -18.23
C VAL A 16 -1.78 3.68 -19.09
N LYS A 17 -1.67 3.58 -20.43
CA LYS A 17 -2.46 4.40 -21.38
C LYS A 17 -2.42 5.91 -21.05
N ARG A 18 -1.23 6.41 -20.69
CA ARG A 18 -0.99 7.82 -20.31
C ARG A 18 -1.77 8.29 -19.08
N LYS A 19 -2.28 7.38 -18.26
CA LYS A 19 -3.06 7.68 -17.06
C LYS A 19 -2.41 7.05 -15.83
N PHE A 20 -2.33 7.84 -14.75
CA PHE A 20 -1.98 7.33 -13.43
C PHE A 20 -3.05 6.36 -12.95
N THR A 21 -2.64 5.13 -12.67
CA THR A 21 -3.56 4.10 -12.15
C THR A 21 -3.07 3.70 -10.76
N PRO A 22 -3.79 4.05 -9.67
CA PRO A 22 -3.41 3.74 -8.29
C PRO A 22 -3.66 2.26 -7.95
N VAL A 23 -2.92 1.35 -8.58
CA VAL A 23 -3.11 -0.10 -8.47
C VAL A 23 -3.00 -0.58 -7.01
N GLY A 24 -2.07 -0.05 -6.21
CA GLY A 24 -1.91 -0.46 -4.81
C GLY A 24 -3.17 -0.18 -3.99
N LEU A 25 -3.73 1.02 -4.13
CA LEU A 25 -4.98 1.38 -3.43
C LEU A 25 -6.18 0.57 -3.94
N LYS A 26 -6.26 0.31 -5.25
CA LYS A 26 -7.32 -0.54 -5.81
C LYS A 26 -7.26 -1.98 -5.28
N ILE A 27 -6.05 -2.55 -5.16
CA ILE A 27 -5.88 -3.89 -4.58
C ILE A 27 -6.21 -3.87 -3.09
N TYR A 28 -5.77 -2.84 -2.36
CA TYR A 28 -6.13 -2.68 -0.95
C TYR A 28 -7.66 -2.67 -0.78
N GLN A 29 -8.35 -1.84 -1.56
CA GLN A 29 -9.80 -1.76 -1.55
C GLN A 29 -10.45 -3.11 -1.88
N MET A 30 -9.95 -3.81 -2.91
CA MET A 30 -10.46 -5.14 -3.27
C MET A 30 -10.28 -6.15 -2.13
N LEU A 31 -9.12 -6.16 -1.47
CA LEU A 31 -8.82 -7.09 -0.37
C LEU A 31 -9.72 -6.82 0.85
N VAL A 32 -9.93 -5.56 1.21
CA VAL A 32 -10.72 -5.17 2.39
C VAL A 32 -12.22 -5.23 2.10
N ASP A 33 -12.68 -4.60 1.02
CA ASP A 33 -14.12 -4.43 0.77
C ASP A 33 -14.75 -5.65 0.11
N ASN A 34 -14.10 -6.26 -0.88
CA ASN A 34 -14.69 -7.36 -1.65
C ASN A 34 -14.39 -8.71 -1.01
N VAL A 35 -13.13 -8.93 -0.60
CA VAL A 35 -12.69 -10.22 -0.04
C VAL A 35 -12.85 -10.29 1.48
N LYS A 36 -13.09 -9.15 2.14
CA LYS A 36 -13.29 -9.05 3.61
C LYS A 36 -12.08 -9.51 4.41
N PHE A 37 -10.87 -9.19 3.93
CA PHE A 37 -9.66 -9.38 4.73
C PHE A 37 -9.52 -8.23 5.74
N GLU A 38 -8.98 -8.54 6.91
CA GLU A 38 -8.69 -7.56 7.94
C GLU A 38 -7.38 -6.84 7.58
N PRO A 39 -7.38 -5.52 7.35
CA PRO A 39 -6.15 -4.79 7.08
C PRO A 39 -5.27 -4.79 8.32
N ILE A 40 -4.00 -5.18 8.15
CA ILE A 40 -3.00 -5.13 9.23
C ILE A 40 -2.20 -3.84 9.11
N ASP A 41 -1.61 -3.61 7.94
CA ASP A 41 -0.76 -2.44 7.69
C ASP A 41 -0.63 -2.13 6.19
N LEU A 42 -0.31 -0.87 5.87
CA LEU A 42 0.00 -0.37 4.54
C LEU A 42 1.36 0.32 4.57
N ILE A 43 2.39 -0.43 4.19
CA ILE A 43 3.78 0.01 4.34
C ILE A 43 4.30 0.62 3.04
N CYS A 44 4.97 1.77 3.14
CA CYS A 44 5.66 2.41 2.03
C CYS A 44 7.09 1.86 1.91
N VAL A 45 7.36 1.06 0.87
CA VAL A 45 8.67 0.48 0.59
C VAL A 45 9.41 1.36 -0.41
N THR A 46 10.41 2.10 0.09
CA THR A 46 11.27 2.95 -0.75
C THR A 46 12.21 2.11 -1.61
N ARG A 47 12.39 2.52 -2.87
CA ARG A 47 13.28 1.84 -3.82
C ARG A 47 14.52 2.67 -4.06
N ARG A 48 15.64 2.27 -3.45
CA ARG A 48 16.93 2.96 -3.59
C ARG A 48 17.63 2.70 -4.92
N ASN A 49 17.31 1.60 -5.61
CA ASN A 49 18.05 1.10 -6.77
C ASN A 49 17.20 1.01 -8.06
N GLN A 50 16.54 2.10 -8.46
CA GLN A 50 15.76 2.17 -9.71
C GLN A 50 16.42 3.10 -10.72
N SER A 51 16.26 2.79 -12.01
CA SER A 51 16.75 3.59 -13.15
C SER A 51 16.27 5.04 -13.13
N SER A 52 15.15 5.33 -12.46
CA SER A 52 14.59 6.67 -12.24
C SER A 52 15.29 7.47 -11.14
N ASN A 53 16.14 6.85 -10.30
CA ASN A 53 16.87 7.54 -9.22
C ASN A 53 18.26 8.03 -9.68
N THR A 54 18.35 8.58 -10.89
CA THR A 54 19.59 9.16 -11.43
C THR A 54 19.51 10.67 -11.50
N ARG A 55 20.65 11.37 -11.46
CA ARG A 55 20.71 12.85 -11.54
C ARG A 55 19.96 13.42 -12.75
N ILE A 56 19.98 12.71 -13.88
CA ILE A 56 19.28 13.11 -15.10
C ILE A 56 17.77 13.16 -14.86
N TRP A 57 17.20 12.14 -14.21
CA TRP A 57 15.77 12.09 -13.89
C TRP A 57 15.40 13.13 -12.83
N HIS A 58 16.26 13.38 -11.84
CA HIS A 58 16.07 14.46 -10.87
C HIS A 58 16.03 15.84 -11.53
N TYR A 59 16.96 16.12 -12.44
CA TYR A 59 16.97 17.37 -13.22
C TYR A 59 15.72 17.48 -14.11
N ARG A 60 15.31 16.39 -14.78
CA ARG A 60 14.09 16.40 -15.60
C ARG A 60 12.83 16.60 -14.76
N ALA A 61 12.76 15.99 -13.59
CA ALA A 61 11.68 16.17 -12.62
C ALA A 61 11.54 17.65 -12.21
N GLN A 62 12.66 18.31 -11.90
CA GLN A 62 12.69 19.74 -11.61
C GLN A 62 12.31 20.60 -12.82
N LYS A 63 12.91 20.34 -13.98
CA LYS A 63 12.69 21.12 -15.21
C LYS A 63 11.27 21.01 -15.77
N PHE A 64 10.68 19.82 -15.71
CA PHE A 64 9.35 19.53 -16.27
C PHE A 64 8.27 19.36 -15.18
N ASN A 65 8.57 19.75 -13.94
CA ASN A 65 7.67 19.79 -12.79
C ASN A 65 6.87 18.49 -12.55
N PHE A 66 7.55 17.37 -12.38
CA PHE A 66 6.93 16.09 -12.00
C PHE A 66 7.72 15.37 -10.91
N PHE A 67 7.05 14.52 -10.13
CA PHE A 67 7.70 13.74 -9.07
C PHE A 67 8.21 12.39 -9.58
N LEU A 68 9.41 12.01 -9.13
CA LEU A 68 9.93 10.68 -9.35
C LEU A 68 9.25 9.69 -8.40
N ARG A 69 8.72 8.62 -8.99
CA ARG A 69 8.07 7.57 -8.22
C ARG A 69 9.12 6.72 -7.50
N GLY A 70 9.27 6.96 -6.19
CA GLY A 70 10.30 6.33 -5.37
C GLY A 70 9.87 5.13 -4.53
N PHE A 71 8.59 4.73 -4.55
CA PHE A 71 8.09 3.73 -3.61
C PHE A 71 7.07 2.75 -4.19
N LYS A 72 6.93 1.61 -3.49
CA LYS A 72 5.85 0.63 -3.64
C LYS A 72 5.09 0.50 -2.33
N TYR A 73 3.87 0.00 -2.40
CA TYR A 73 3.09 -0.43 -1.26
C TYR A 73 3.39 -1.88 -0.94
N LEU A 74 3.61 -2.18 0.32
CA LEU A 74 3.46 -3.54 0.87
C LEU A 74 2.17 -3.55 1.68
N ILE A 75 1.16 -4.21 1.14
CA ILE A 75 -0.14 -4.37 1.78
C ILE A 75 -0.08 -5.63 2.63
N LEU A 76 -0.35 -5.50 3.94
CA LEU A 76 -0.51 -6.63 4.84
C LEU A 76 -1.98 -6.76 5.22
N ALA A 77 -2.56 -7.92 4.95
CA ALA A 77 -3.96 -8.20 5.29
C ALA A 77 -4.10 -9.64 5.81
N LYS A 78 -4.96 -9.84 6.80
CA LYS A 78 -5.23 -11.13 7.42
C LYS A 78 -6.56 -11.69 6.92
N LYS A 79 -6.59 -12.98 6.58
CA LYS A 79 -7.86 -13.66 6.35
C LYS A 79 -8.55 -13.90 7.71
N PRO A 80 -9.83 -13.54 7.88
CA PRO A 80 -10.53 -13.75 9.14
C PRO A 80 -10.55 -15.24 9.53
N ASP A 81 -10.55 -15.49 10.84
CA ASP A 81 -10.46 -16.83 11.44
C ASP A 81 -11.77 -17.64 11.36
N GLY A 82 -12.84 -17.10 10.79
CA GLY A 82 -14.15 -17.77 10.70
C GLY A 82 -14.93 -17.83 12.02
N ASN A 83 -14.25 -17.68 13.16
CA ASN A 83 -14.88 -17.37 14.44
C ASN A 83 -15.13 -15.86 14.52
N ASN A 84 -16.39 -15.45 14.35
CA ASN A 84 -16.87 -14.07 14.49
C ASN A 84 -16.78 -13.57 15.95
N ASN A 85 -15.57 -13.49 16.49
CA ASN A 85 -15.25 -12.79 17.74
C ASN A 85 -14.31 -11.62 17.44
N SER A 86 -14.52 -10.93 16.31
CA SER A 86 -13.90 -9.61 16.12
C SER A 86 -14.56 -8.67 17.12
N LYS A 87 -13.95 -8.57 18.30
CA LYS A 87 -14.15 -7.46 19.23
C LYS A 87 -13.92 -6.20 18.41
N ILE A 88 -15.00 -5.58 17.93
CA ILE A 88 -14.95 -4.22 17.38
C ILE A 88 -14.36 -3.39 18.51
N ALA A 89 -13.08 -3.02 18.37
CA ALA A 89 -12.38 -2.21 19.35
C ALA A 89 -13.04 -0.83 19.34
N THR A 90 -14.10 -0.69 20.11
CA THR A 90 -14.95 0.50 20.21
C THR A 90 -14.24 1.66 20.89
N LYS A 91 -13.05 1.41 21.46
CA LYS A 91 -12.20 2.41 22.12
C LYS A 91 -10.83 2.48 21.44
N VAL A 92 -10.68 3.38 20.48
CA VAL A 92 -9.37 3.85 20.05
C VAL A 92 -8.85 4.78 21.14
N ARG A 93 -7.92 4.30 21.98
CA ARG A 93 -7.17 5.17 22.90
C ARG A 93 -6.09 5.88 22.10
N TRP A 94 -6.37 7.10 21.66
CA TRP A 94 -5.35 7.96 21.05
C TRP A 94 -4.28 8.30 22.09
N GLN A 95 -3.09 7.71 21.95
CA GLN A 95 -1.91 8.24 22.61
C GLN A 95 -1.45 9.47 21.82
N ARG A 96 -1.45 10.64 22.48
CA ARG A 96 -0.77 11.81 21.93
C ARG A 96 0.72 11.52 21.99
N TYR A 97 1.38 11.55 20.83
CA TYR A 97 2.84 11.61 20.77
C TYR A 97 3.28 12.94 21.41
N LYS A 98 4.17 12.86 22.39
CA LYS A 98 4.83 14.03 23.01
C LYS A 98 5.97 14.51 22.13
#